data_AF-A0AAE6ZM03-F1
#
_entry.id   AF-A0AAE6ZM03-F1
#
_cell.length_a   1.000
_cell.length_b   1.000
_cell.length_c   1.000
_cell.angle_alpha   90.00
_cell.angle_beta   90.00
_cell.angle_gamma   90.00
#
_symmetry.space_group_name_H-M   'P 1'
#
loop_
_entity.id
_entity.type
_entity.pdbx_description
1 polymer ?
#
loop_
_entity_poly.entity_id
_entity_poly.type
_entity_poly.pdbx_seq_one_letter_code
_entity_poly.pdbx_strand_id
1 'polypeptide(L)'
;METIVLEKINADKQRIITRMYTDLENTPGADRFYTTRNIEDCSADLDTYIKKLSLNPDSKSIAKSIKWIFRSLSTFKQEDEAPEFLWGFIYNGYTKELTDFILNTAFAFGLEKGKPKTIKSNVVHLTHHPHSIDLFRIYIGSTPKSGIILDYNKKSSLFEYLENPYGESYALPVFGLAINDDHTTLSFDVLASGAYRTITLKAMKPTDRALFKAIHHLHKSEQLKSDPGPDYCKLELELTNGVLTRLTTLNYDADNRIINMFTEGAGMKIFVQELDADNCFQNSDNMAPHPEIVDEKFVIVDAVPHWKYYEIEDLDMQQEIVSVRTKPQQFEYENDERKKVIAHITASRTINYPIKSYAFIKTLLRELLPLRQPFKSRF
;
A
#
# COMPACT_ATOMS: atom_id res chain seq x y z
N MET A 1 19.54 -39.56 3.23
CA MET A 1 19.55 -38.12 2.88
C MET A 1 18.36 -37.41 3.52
N GLU A 2 17.14 -37.94 3.40
CA GLU A 2 15.94 -37.43 4.10
C GLU A 2 16.06 -37.39 5.65
N THR A 3 16.66 -38.41 6.28
CA THR A 3 16.82 -38.46 7.74
C THR A 3 17.69 -37.33 8.29
N ILE A 4 18.80 -37.01 7.61
CA ILE A 4 19.74 -35.95 8.00
C ILE A 4 19.09 -34.56 7.86
N VAL A 5 18.26 -34.39 6.82
CA VAL A 5 17.51 -33.14 6.60
C VAL A 5 16.47 -32.94 7.71
N LEU A 6 15.72 -33.99 8.06
CA LEU A 6 14.72 -33.92 9.13
C LEU A 6 15.35 -33.69 10.51
N GLU A 7 16.48 -34.33 10.81
CA GLU A 7 17.26 -34.08 12.03
C GLU A 7 17.70 -32.62 12.14
N LYS A 8 18.22 -32.05 11.04
CA LYS A 8 18.61 -30.64 11.00
C LYS A 8 17.42 -29.71 11.20
N ILE A 9 16.29 -29.98 10.52
CA ILE A 9 15.05 -29.21 10.68
C ILE A 9 14.59 -29.24 12.14
N ASN A 10 14.59 -30.41 12.77
CA ASN A 10 14.21 -30.54 14.17
C ASN A 10 15.17 -29.79 15.10
N ALA A 11 16.48 -29.83 14.83
CA ALA A 11 17.47 -29.08 15.60
C ALA A 11 17.28 -27.56 15.45
N ASP A 12 17.04 -27.06 14.23
CA ASP A 12 16.77 -25.64 13.97
C ASP A 12 15.50 -25.18 14.69
N LYS A 13 14.43 -25.99 14.67
CA LYS A 13 13.20 -25.74 15.43
C LYS A 13 13.50 -25.63 16.93
N GLN A 14 14.20 -26.61 17.51
CA GLN A 14 14.51 -26.64 18.94
C GLN A 14 15.34 -25.43 19.37
N ARG A 15 16.28 -24.98 18.53
CA ARG A 15 17.05 -23.76 18.80
C ARG A 15 16.14 -22.51 18.91
N ILE A 16 15.17 -22.36 18.01
CA ILE A 16 14.23 -21.24 18.04
C ILE A 16 13.38 -21.28 19.32
N ILE A 17 12.80 -22.45 19.63
CA ILE A 17 11.97 -22.64 20.84
C ILE A 17 12.76 -22.38 22.12
N THR A 18 14.00 -22.89 22.21
CA THR A 18 14.88 -22.65 23.38
C THR A 18 15.16 -21.16 23.57
N ARG A 19 15.41 -20.43 22.46
CA ARG A 19 15.63 -18.99 22.51
C ARG A 19 14.39 -18.24 23.00
N MET A 20 13.20 -18.63 22.53
CA MET A 20 11.94 -18.04 23.00
C MET A 20 11.74 -18.20 24.52
N TYR A 21 12.06 -19.38 25.07
CA TYR A 21 12.04 -19.61 26.51
C TYR A 21 13.06 -18.75 27.24
N THR A 22 14.28 -18.66 26.73
CA THR A 22 15.34 -17.83 27.31
C THR A 22 14.92 -16.36 27.37
N ASP A 23 14.35 -15.83 26.29
CA ASP A 23 13.88 -14.44 26.23
C ASP A 23 12.69 -14.22 27.19
N LEU A 24 11.79 -15.18 27.33
CA LEU A 24 10.67 -15.13 28.28
C LEU A 24 11.15 -15.06 29.74
N GLU A 25 12.14 -15.89 30.08
CA GLU A 25 12.73 -15.96 31.42
C GLU A 25 13.45 -14.65 31.78
N ASN A 26 14.16 -14.07 30.81
CA ASN A 26 14.89 -12.81 30.99
C ASN A 26 14.00 -11.57 30.93
N THR A 27 12.74 -11.69 30.52
CA THR A 27 11.78 -10.58 30.47
C THR A 27 10.98 -10.50 31.77
N PRO A 28 10.99 -9.34 32.47
CA PRO A 28 10.17 -9.13 33.66
C PRO A 28 8.69 -9.40 33.39
N GLY A 29 7.98 -9.96 34.38
CA GLY A 29 6.60 -10.44 34.18
C GLY A 29 5.62 -9.42 33.59
N ALA A 30 5.75 -8.14 33.97
CA ALA A 30 4.91 -7.05 33.48
C ALA A 30 5.19 -6.67 32.01
N ASP A 31 6.36 -7.04 31.49
CA ASP A 31 6.82 -6.71 30.13
C ASP A 31 6.75 -7.92 29.18
N ARG A 32 6.22 -9.06 29.66
CA ARG A 32 6.11 -10.29 28.86
C ARG A 32 4.98 -10.18 27.85
N PHE A 33 5.32 -10.24 26.57
CA PHE A 33 4.35 -10.26 25.48
C PHE A 33 3.84 -11.66 25.11
N TYR A 34 4.42 -12.72 25.68
CA TYR A 34 3.99 -14.11 25.46
C TYR A 34 4.20 -14.94 26.72
N THR A 35 3.58 -16.12 26.76
CA THR A 35 3.62 -17.06 27.90
C THR A 35 4.26 -18.39 27.48
N THR A 36 4.61 -19.22 28.46
CA THR A 36 5.04 -20.61 28.23
C THR A 36 4.09 -21.38 27.33
N ARG A 37 2.77 -21.27 27.56
CA ARG A 37 1.75 -21.93 26.75
C ARG A 37 1.81 -21.52 25.28
N ASN A 38 2.10 -20.24 25.00
CA ASN A 38 2.22 -19.80 23.61
C ASN A 38 3.43 -20.40 22.91
N ILE A 39 4.54 -20.60 23.63
CA ILE A 39 5.74 -21.25 23.09
C ILE A 39 5.44 -22.73 22.80
N GLU A 40 4.72 -23.40 23.69
CA GLU A 40 4.27 -24.79 23.52
C GLU A 40 3.35 -24.93 22.29
N ASP A 41 2.34 -24.07 22.16
CA ASP A 41 1.43 -24.05 21.02
C ASP A 41 2.19 -23.77 19.71
N CYS A 42 3.13 -22.81 19.71
CA CYS A 42 4.00 -22.54 18.56
C CYS A 42 4.81 -23.79 18.18
N SER A 43 5.44 -24.46 19.14
CA SER A 43 6.22 -25.67 18.88
C SER A 43 5.35 -26.78 18.28
N ALA A 44 4.14 -26.98 18.80
CA ALA A 44 3.20 -28.00 18.32
C ALA A 44 2.70 -27.70 16.90
N ASP A 45 2.45 -26.42 16.59
CA ASP A 45 2.07 -25.99 15.24
C ASP A 45 3.22 -26.20 14.24
N LEU A 46 4.46 -25.91 14.63
CA LEU A 46 5.65 -26.21 13.81
C LEU A 46 5.83 -27.72 13.59
N ASP A 47 5.57 -28.56 14.59
CA ASP A 47 5.57 -30.03 14.42
C ASP A 47 4.50 -30.50 13.43
N THR A 48 3.31 -29.93 13.55
CA THR A 48 2.21 -30.21 12.63
C THR A 48 2.56 -29.75 11.21
N TYR A 49 3.24 -28.60 11.07
CA TYR A 49 3.74 -28.11 9.79
C TYR A 49 4.73 -29.09 9.15
N ILE A 50 5.78 -29.49 9.88
CA ILE A 50 6.79 -30.45 9.40
C ILE A 50 6.11 -31.76 8.95
N LYS A 51 5.19 -32.29 9.76
CA LYS A 51 4.44 -33.51 9.42
C LYS A 51 3.59 -33.35 8.16
N LYS A 52 2.97 -32.17 7.96
CA LYS A 52 2.18 -31.90 6.73
C LYS A 52 3.07 -31.91 5.49
N LEU A 53 4.28 -31.33 5.58
CA LEU A 53 5.25 -31.32 4.47
C LEU A 53 5.72 -32.74 4.13
N SER A 54 6.04 -33.56 5.14
CA SER A 54 6.51 -34.93 4.90
C SER A 54 5.46 -35.84 4.27
N LEU A 55 4.17 -35.56 4.49
CA LEU A 55 3.07 -36.36 3.96
C LEU A 55 2.68 -35.99 2.51
N ASN A 56 2.90 -34.75 2.10
CA ASN A 56 2.44 -34.25 0.79
C ASN A 56 3.50 -33.31 0.18
N PRO A 57 4.51 -33.87 -0.52
CA PRO A 57 5.67 -33.10 -0.98
C PRO A 57 5.42 -32.29 -2.26
N ASP A 58 4.21 -32.30 -2.83
CA ASP A 58 3.94 -31.48 -4.01
C ASP A 58 3.86 -29.98 -3.66
N SER A 59 4.28 -29.12 -4.58
CA SER A 59 4.36 -27.67 -4.37
C SER A 59 3.02 -27.04 -3.92
N LYS A 60 1.86 -27.56 -4.38
CA LYS A 60 0.55 -27.02 -4.01
C LYS A 60 0.21 -27.37 -2.56
N SER A 61 0.49 -28.60 -2.14
CA SER A 61 0.31 -29.04 -0.74
C SER A 61 1.28 -28.36 0.22
N ILE A 62 2.54 -28.17 -0.19
CA ILE A 62 3.52 -27.38 0.57
C ILE A 62 3.02 -25.94 0.73
N ALA A 63 2.58 -25.29 -0.36
CA ALA A 63 2.05 -23.94 -0.30
C ALA A 63 0.82 -23.82 0.61
N LYS A 64 -0.08 -24.81 0.60
CA LYS A 64 -1.23 -24.87 1.53
C LYS A 64 -0.78 -25.00 2.98
N SER A 65 0.26 -25.79 3.23
CA SER A 65 0.83 -25.97 4.57
C SER A 65 1.51 -24.69 5.07
N ILE A 66 2.22 -23.96 4.20
CA ILE A 66 2.80 -22.65 4.51
C ILE A 66 1.70 -21.64 4.85
N LYS A 67 0.66 -21.53 4.01
CA LYS A 67 -0.50 -20.66 4.30
C LYS A 67 -1.16 -21.01 5.63
N TRP A 68 -1.32 -22.30 5.92
CA TRP A 68 -1.89 -22.77 7.19
C TRP A 68 -1.03 -22.38 8.39
N ILE A 69 0.30 -22.61 8.36
CA ILE A 69 1.16 -22.28 9.51
C ILE A 69 1.26 -20.78 9.72
N PHE A 70 1.36 -19.97 8.65
CA PHE A 70 1.29 -18.52 8.79
C PHE A 70 -0.03 -18.08 9.41
N ARG A 71 -1.15 -18.65 8.97
CA ARG A 71 -2.45 -18.38 9.59
C ARG A 71 -2.45 -18.79 11.06
N SER A 72 -2.04 -20.02 11.39
CA SER A 72 -2.03 -20.54 12.76
C SER A 72 -1.23 -19.65 13.70
N LEU A 73 -0.01 -19.28 13.31
CA LEU A 73 0.86 -18.39 14.08
C LEU A 73 0.32 -16.95 14.11
N SER A 74 -0.40 -16.51 13.08
CA SER A 74 -1.09 -15.21 13.04
C SER A 74 -2.47 -15.21 13.70
N THR A 75 -2.98 -16.34 14.18
CA THR A 75 -4.32 -16.37 14.80
C THR A 75 -4.33 -17.06 16.15
N PHE A 76 -3.23 -17.69 16.60
CA PHE A 76 -3.08 -18.46 17.85
C PHE A 76 -4.40 -19.07 18.36
N LYS A 77 -5.14 -19.74 17.46
CA LYS A 77 -6.51 -20.24 17.70
C LYS A 77 -7.40 -19.30 18.55
N GLN A 78 -7.89 -18.19 17.98
CA GLN A 78 -8.89 -17.36 18.67
C GLN A 78 -10.32 -17.91 18.52
N GLU A 79 -10.97 -18.17 19.66
CA GLU A 79 -12.42 -17.95 19.82
C GLU A 79 -12.72 -16.58 20.46
N ASP A 80 -11.78 -15.94 21.18
CA ASP A 80 -12.04 -14.64 21.81
C ASP A 80 -10.81 -13.72 21.86
N GLU A 81 -11.12 -12.43 21.86
CA GLU A 81 -10.26 -11.26 21.79
C GLU A 81 -9.14 -11.24 22.85
N ALA A 82 -7.89 -11.43 22.40
CA ALA A 82 -6.74 -10.87 23.10
C ALA A 82 -5.71 -10.46 22.04
N PRO A 83 -5.77 -9.22 21.53
CA PRO A 83 -4.88 -8.72 20.50
C PRO A 83 -3.41 -8.68 20.94
N GLU A 84 -3.06 -8.91 22.20
CA GLU A 84 -1.66 -8.90 22.68
C GLU A 84 -0.88 -10.17 22.30
N PHE A 85 -1.55 -11.32 22.21
CA PHE A 85 -0.91 -12.63 22.00
C PHE A 85 -0.27 -12.81 20.62
N LEU A 86 -0.88 -12.23 19.58
CA LEU A 86 -0.36 -12.30 18.20
C LEU A 86 1.00 -11.60 18.05
N TRP A 87 1.26 -10.64 18.94
CA TRP A 87 2.32 -9.67 18.79
C TRP A 87 3.57 -10.08 19.56
N GLY A 88 3.46 -10.93 20.57
CA GLY A 88 4.63 -11.38 21.31
C GLY A 88 5.69 -12.02 20.42
N PHE A 89 5.35 -13.03 19.62
CA PHE A 89 6.34 -13.69 18.76
C PHE A 89 6.71 -12.87 17.52
N ILE A 90 5.74 -12.19 16.92
CA ILE A 90 5.97 -11.45 15.69
C ILE A 90 6.81 -10.17 15.97
N TYR A 91 6.68 -9.55 17.16
CA TYR A 91 7.38 -8.29 17.49
C TYR A 91 8.59 -8.45 18.39
N ASN A 92 8.69 -9.51 19.20
CA ASN A 92 9.93 -9.79 19.96
C ASN A 92 11.01 -10.43 19.09
N GLY A 93 11.08 -10.05 17.82
CA GLY A 93 12.13 -10.45 16.88
C GLY A 93 11.87 -11.74 16.11
N TYR A 94 11.01 -12.66 16.58
CA TYR A 94 10.89 -14.01 16.00
C TYR A 94 10.14 -14.11 14.67
N THR A 95 9.57 -13.02 14.14
CA THR A 95 8.97 -13.03 12.79
C THR A 95 9.95 -13.54 11.76
N LYS A 96 11.19 -13.07 11.83
CA LYS A 96 12.21 -13.45 10.86
C LYS A 96 12.65 -14.89 11.06
N GLU A 97 12.99 -15.30 12.28
CA GLU A 97 13.44 -16.66 12.59
C GLU A 97 12.39 -17.72 12.24
N LEU A 98 11.12 -17.48 12.61
CA LEU A 98 10.02 -18.40 12.29
C LEU A 98 9.74 -18.43 10.79
N THR A 99 9.75 -17.27 10.13
CA THR A 99 9.58 -17.18 8.67
C THR A 99 10.69 -17.93 7.94
N ASP A 100 11.94 -17.67 8.31
CA ASP A 100 13.11 -18.30 7.72
C ASP A 100 13.05 -19.82 7.95
N PHE A 101 12.68 -20.26 9.15
CA PHE A 101 12.47 -21.67 9.47
C PHE A 101 11.41 -22.32 8.57
N ILE A 102 10.23 -21.71 8.47
CA ILE A 102 9.11 -22.20 7.66
C ILE A 102 9.54 -22.33 6.20
N LEU A 103 10.16 -21.29 5.63
CA LEU A 103 10.57 -21.28 4.23
C LEU A 103 11.72 -22.27 3.96
N ASN A 104 12.76 -22.28 4.80
CA ASN A 104 13.88 -23.21 4.62
C ASN A 104 13.45 -24.66 4.74
N THR A 105 12.50 -24.93 5.65
CA THR A 105 11.88 -26.25 5.79
C THR A 105 11.09 -26.57 4.51
N ALA A 106 10.25 -25.65 4.01
CA ALA A 106 9.54 -25.85 2.76
C ALA A 106 10.47 -26.16 1.56
N PHE A 107 11.57 -25.41 1.43
CA PHE A 107 12.58 -25.64 0.39
C PHE A 107 13.26 -27.00 0.54
N ALA A 108 13.58 -27.40 1.77
CA ALA A 108 14.16 -28.72 2.06
C ALA A 108 13.20 -29.88 1.70
N PHE A 109 11.89 -29.65 1.75
CA PHE A 109 10.85 -30.58 1.31
C PHE A 109 10.46 -30.43 -0.17
N GLY A 110 11.22 -29.65 -0.96
CA GLY A 110 11.05 -29.58 -2.41
C GLY A 110 10.13 -28.47 -2.91
N LEU A 111 9.86 -27.43 -2.11
CA LEU A 111 9.24 -26.22 -2.66
C LEU A 111 10.14 -25.63 -3.75
N GLU A 112 9.65 -25.60 -4.98
CA GLU A 112 10.38 -24.94 -6.07
C GLU A 112 10.02 -23.46 -6.13
N LYS A 113 11.00 -22.61 -6.47
CA LYS A 113 10.70 -21.23 -6.83
C LYS A 113 9.96 -21.24 -8.18
N GLY A 114 8.73 -20.75 -8.18
CA GLY A 114 7.97 -20.47 -9.38
C GLY A 114 8.67 -19.42 -10.25
N LYS A 115 8.23 -19.31 -11.50
CA LYS A 115 8.79 -18.34 -12.47
C LYS A 115 8.75 -16.91 -11.91
N PRO A 116 9.89 -16.19 -11.90
CA PRO A 116 9.92 -14.79 -11.51
C PRO A 116 8.95 -13.94 -12.34
N LYS A 117 8.34 -12.94 -11.71
CA LYS A 117 7.42 -12.00 -12.37
C LYS A 117 8.05 -10.61 -12.37
N THR A 118 8.25 -10.02 -13.54
CA THR A 118 8.68 -8.62 -13.68
C THR A 118 7.50 -7.74 -14.08
N ILE A 119 7.35 -6.58 -13.43
CA ILE A 119 6.27 -5.61 -13.68
C ILE A 119 6.91 -4.24 -13.91
N LYS A 120 6.51 -3.57 -14.99
CA LYS A 120 6.90 -2.19 -15.27
C LYS A 120 5.93 -1.24 -14.56
N SER A 121 6.44 -0.23 -13.87
CA SER A 121 5.64 0.79 -13.19
C SER A 121 5.15 1.84 -14.20
N ASN A 122 4.00 1.59 -14.82
CA ASN A 122 3.34 2.57 -15.68
C ASN A 122 2.15 3.23 -14.98
N VAL A 123 1.49 2.53 -14.06
CA VAL A 123 0.35 3.00 -13.29
C VAL A 123 0.69 2.81 -11.83
N VAL A 124 0.62 3.89 -11.07
CA VAL A 124 0.75 3.89 -9.62
C VAL A 124 -0.52 4.48 -9.04
N HIS A 125 -1.12 3.80 -8.08
CA HIS A 125 -2.21 4.34 -7.27
C HIS A 125 -1.89 4.13 -5.80
N LEU A 126 -1.88 5.21 -5.03
CA LEU A 126 -1.55 5.23 -3.62
C LEU A 126 -2.74 5.75 -2.84
N THR A 127 -3.08 5.07 -1.75
CA THR A 127 -4.06 5.55 -0.77
C THR A 127 -3.48 5.55 0.63
N HIS A 128 -3.78 6.59 1.38
CA HIS A 128 -3.43 6.72 2.79
C HIS A 128 -4.67 7.09 3.59
N HIS A 129 -5.10 6.21 4.49
CA HIS A 129 -6.29 6.36 5.31
C HIS A 129 -5.89 6.36 6.80
N PRO A 130 -5.55 7.53 7.38
CA PRO A 130 -4.96 7.61 8.72
C PRO A 130 -5.81 6.93 9.80
N HIS A 131 -7.14 7.02 9.66
CA HIS A 131 -8.14 6.55 10.62
C HIS A 131 -8.71 5.16 10.28
N SER A 132 -8.06 4.41 9.39
CA SER A 132 -8.49 3.08 8.95
C SER A 132 -7.45 2.01 9.29
N ILE A 133 -7.89 0.75 9.35
CA ILE A 133 -7.00 -0.41 9.40
C ILE A 133 -6.16 -0.52 8.13
N ASP A 134 -6.70 -0.11 6.98
CA ASP A 134 -6.03 -0.08 5.67
C ASP A 134 -5.23 1.24 5.55
N LEU A 135 -4.24 1.41 6.44
CA LEU A 135 -3.58 2.69 6.67
C LEU A 135 -2.88 3.24 5.42
N PHE A 136 -2.15 2.39 4.71
CA PHE A 136 -1.37 2.81 3.55
C PHE A 136 -1.27 1.69 2.53
N ARG A 137 -1.73 1.95 1.31
CA ARG A 137 -1.79 0.98 0.22
C ARG A 137 -1.20 1.57 -1.05
N ILE A 138 -0.47 0.73 -1.78
CA ILE A 138 0.12 1.07 -3.07
C ILE A 138 -0.20 0.00 -4.10
N TYR A 139 -0.79 0.41 -5.21
CA TYR A 139 -0.84 -0.33 -6.47
C TYR A 139 0.31 0.09 -7.36
N ILE A 140 1.03 -0.88 -7.95
CA ILE A 140 2.04 -0.64 -8.99
C ILE A 140 1.81 -1.63 -10.12
N GLY A 141 1.57 -1.13 -11.33
CA GLY A 141 1.23 -1.95 -12.48
C GLY A 141 1.69 -1.40 -13.82
N SER A 142 1.70 -2.29 -14.82
CA SER A 142 1.97 -1.93 -16.22
C SER A 142 0.72 -1.45 -16.94
N THR A 143 -0.47 -1.83 -16.45
CA THR A 143 -1.80 -1.35 -16.83
C THR A 143 -2.68 -1.34 -15.57
N PRO A 144 -3.88 -0.74 -15.57
CA PRO A 144 -4.78 -0.75 -14.41
C PRO A 144 -5.20 -2.15 -13.92
N LYS A 145 -5.06 -3.18 -14.76
CA LYS A 145 -5.43 -4.57 -14.44
C LYS A 145 -4.24 -5.51 -14.30
N SER A 146 -3.02 -5.02 -14.55
CA SER A 146 -1.81 -5.83 -14.55
C SER A 146 -0.76 -5.19 -13.65
N GLY A 147 -0.82 -5.54 -12.37
CA GLY A 147 0.07 -4.99 -11.36
C GLY A 147 0.13 -5.85 -10.11
N ILE A 148 0.50 -5.20 -9.02
CA ILE A 148 0.45 -5.72 -7.66
C ILE A 148 -0.14 -4.68 -6.74
N ILE A 149 -0.57 -5.13 -5.57
CA ILE A 149 -0.91 -4.26 -4.46
C ILE A 149 -0.07 -4.65 -3.26
N LEU A 150 0.55 -3.65 -2.65
CA LEU A 150 1.23 -3.74 -1.37
C LEU A 150 0.41 -2.96 -0.34
N ASP A 151 0.03 -3.62 0.74
CA ASP A 151 -0.68 -3.05 1.87
C ASP A 151 0.26 -2.96 3.06
N TYR A 152 0.34 -1.80 3.68
CA TYR A 152 1.17 -1.62 4.87
C TYR A 152 0.38 -2.03 6.11
N ASN A 153 0.84 -3.09 6.75
CA ASN A 153 0.27 -3.52 8.00
C ASN A 153 0.86 -2.64 9.13
N LYS A 154 0.06 -1.67 9.61
CA LYS A 154 0.43 -0.75 10.70
C LYS A 154 0.98 -1.50 11.90
N LYS A 155 0.36 -2.64 12.19
CA LYS A 155 0.79 -3.53 13.25
C LYS A 155 2.25 -3.87 12.94
N SER A 156 2.50 -4.76 11.96
CA SER A 156 3.81 -5.41 11.81
C SER A 156 4.89 -4.46 11.32
N SER A 157 4.50 -3.26 10.89
CA SER A 157 5.36 -2.28 10.23
C SER A 157 6.01 -2.85 8.97
N LEU A 158 5.31 -3.77 8.31
CA LEU A 158 5.74 -4.45 7.09
C LEU A 158 4.67 -4.33 6.01
N PHE A 159 5.11 -4.49 4.77
CA PHE A 159 4.20 -4.61 3.64
C PHE A 159 3.76 -6.06 3.46
N GLU A 160 2.52 -6.21 3.05
CA GLU A 160 1.90 -7.46 2.65
C GLU A 160 1.41 -7.35 1.20
N TYR A 161 1.46 -8.45 0.47
CA TYR A 161 1.05 -8.54 -0.93
C TYR A 161 -0.42 -8.99 -1.03
N LEU A 162 -1.26 -8.17 -1.65
CA LEU A 162 -2.65 -8.50 -1.91
C LEU A 162 -2.78 -9.14 -3.30
N GLU A 163 -3.07 -10.45 -3.32
CA GLU A 163 -3.13 -11.24 -4.56
C GLU A 163 -4.39 -10.96 -5.39
N ASN A 164 -5.54 -10.76 -4.73
CA ASN A 164 -6.80 -10.48 -5.39
C ASN A 164 -7.54 -9.32 -4.70
N PRO A 165 -7.38 -8.07 -5.17
CA PRO A 165 -8.05 -6.93 -4.56
C PRO A 165 -9.57 -6.91 -4.74
N TYR A 166 -10.11 -7.69 -5.66
CA TYR A 166 -11.54 -7.68 -6.01
C TYR A 166 -12.27 -8.94 -5.53
N GLY A 167 -11.67 -9.75 -4.67
CA GLY A 167 -12.29 -10.93 -4.06
C GLY A 167 -11.75 -11.21 -2.66
N GLU A 168 -12.14 -12.34 -2.07
CA GLU A 168 -11.61 -12.75 -0.76
C GLU A 168 -10.14 -13.16 -0.87
N SER A 169 -9.24 -12.23 -0.55
CA SER A 169 -7.80 -12.48 -0.53
C SER A 169 -7.24 -12.01 0.80
N TYR A 170 -6.63 -12.94 1.53
CA TYR A 170 -5.79 -12.62 2.67
C TYR A 170 -4.50 -11.98 2.16
N ALA A 171 -4.06 -10.91 2.82
CA ALA A 171 -2.77 -10.30 2.56
C ALA A 171 -1.66 -11.33 2.84
N LEU A 172 -0.72 -11.44 1.90
CA LEU A 172 0.36 -12.42 1.94
C LEU A 172 1.65 -11.76 2.42
N PRO A 173 2.41 -12.37 3.34
CA PRO A 173 3.68 -11.79 3.76
C PRO A 173 4.63 -11.60 2.59
N VAL A 174 5.35 -10.48 2.60
CA VAL A 174 6.39 -10.13 1.65
C VAL A 174 7.76 -10.44 2.26
N PHE A 175 8.60 -11.17 1.54
CA PHE A 175 9.92 -11.59 2.04
C PHE A 175 11.05 -10.95 1.26
N GLY A 176 12.15 -10.67 1.95
CA GLY A 176 13.38 -10.19 1.31
C GLY A 176 13.18 -8.91 0.49
N LEU A 177 12.28 -8.02 0.92
CA LEU A 177 12.01 -6.77 0.21
C LEU A 177 13.30 -5.95 0.12
N ALA A 178 13.79 -5.79 -1.10
CA ALA A 178 15.08 -5.21 -1.40
C ALA A 178 14.97 -4.24 -2.57
N ILE A 179 15.79 -3.20 -2.52
CA ILE A 179 15.95 -2.22 -3.59
C ILE A 179 17.42 -2.22 -4.01
N ASN A 180 17.69 -1.98 -5.29
CA ASN A 180 19.06 -1.81 -5.78
C ASN A 180 19.56 -0.36 -5.60
N ASP A 181 20.88 -0.16 -5.74
CA ASP A 181 21.55 1.10 -5.39
C ASP A 181 21.08 2.31 -6.20
N ASP A 182 20.71 2.12 -7.46
CA ASP A 182 20.18 3.19 -8.32
C ASP A 182 18.65 3.38 -8.20
N HIS A 183 18.03 2.61 -7.31
CA HIS A 183 16.59 2.59 -7.02
C HIS A 183 15.70 2.29 -8.23
N THR A 184 16.25 1.68 -9.29
CA THR A 184 15.48 1.33 -10.50
C THR A 184 14.69 0.03 -10.35
N THR A 185 15.02 -0.78 -9.35
CA THR A 185 14.43 -2.09 -9.14
C THR A 185 14.08 -2.32 -7.67
N LEU A 186 12.82 -2.64 -7.41
CA LEU A 186 12.35 -3.14 -6.12
C LEU A 186 11.93 -4.60 -6.30
N SER A 187 12.43 -5.50 -5.46
CA SER A 187 12.10 -6.93 -5.53
C SER A 187 11.73 -7.51 -4.18
N PHE A 188 10.89 -8.52 -4.21
CA PHE A 188 10.53 -9.29 -3.04
C PHE A 188 10.05 -10.69 -3.43
N ASP A 189 10.10 -11.61 -2.50
CA ASP A 189 9.58 -12.96 -2.65
C ASP A 189 8.19 -13.08 -1.99
N VAL A 190 7.29 -13.84 -2.62
CA VAL A 190 5.93 -14.07 -2.09
C VAL A 190 5.41 -15.45 -2.48
N LEU A 191 4.61 -16.05 -1.59
CA LEU A 191 3.89 -17.30 -1.84
C LEU A 191 2.47 -17.03 -2.39
N ALA A 192 2.38 -16.77 -3.69
CA ALA A 192 1.15 -16.38 -4.37
C ALA A 192 0.67 -17.49 -5.33
N SER A 193 -0.64 -17.78 -5.36
CA SER A 193 -1.27 -18.80 -6.22
C SER A 193 -0.61 -20.19 -6.11
N GLY A 194 -0.15 -20.55 -4.92
CA GLY A 194 0.48 -21.86 -4.70
C GLY A 194 1.93 -21.98 -5.19
N ALA A 195 2.57 -20.87 -5.58
CA ALA A 195 3.97 -20.85 -6.00
C ALA A 195 4.74 -19.75 -5.25
N TYR A 196 5.89 -20.12 -4.69
CA TYR A 196 6.82 -19.15 -4.11
C TYR A 196 7.62 -18.52 -5.23
N ARG A 197 7.53 -17.22 -5.45
CA ARG A 197 8.19 -16.56 -6.58
C ARG A 197 8.73 -15.19 -6.21
N THR A 198 9.74 -14.76 -6.93
CA THR A 198 10.24 -13.39 -6.89
C THR A 198 9.38 -12.50 -7.77
N ILE A 199 8.89 -11.39 -7.21
CA ILE A 199 8.29 -10.28 -7.95
C ILE A 199 9.33 -9.16 -8.02
N THR A 200 9.49 -8.60 -9.21
CA THR A 200 10.41 -7.49 -9.49
C THR A 200 9.65 -6.35 -10.13
N LEU A 201 9.64 -5.19 -9.48
CA LEU A 201 9.13 -3.94 -10.03
C LEU A 201 10.27 -3.17 -10.68
N LYS A 202 10.05 -2.70 -11.91
CA LYS A 202 11.00 -1.88 -12.65
C LYS A 202 10.49 -0.45 -12.77
N ALA A 203 11.31 0.49 -12.34
CA ALA A 203 11.08 1.91 -12.49
C ALA A 203 11.14 2.29 -13.96
N MET A 204 10.11 2.99 -14.43
CA MET A 204 10.03 3.53 -15.79
C MET A 204 10.26 5.05 -15.80
N LYS A 205 10.09 5.70 -14.64
CA LYS A 205 10.11 7.14 -14.45
C LYS A 205 10.88 7.52 -13.16
N PRO A 206 11.37 8.76 -13.04
CA PRO A 206 12.00 9.23 -11.80
C PRO A 206 11.08 9.12 -10.57
N THR A 207 9.78 9.35 -10.73
CA THR A 207 8.76 9.16 -9.68
C THR A 207 8.76 7.74 -9.12
N ASP A 208 8.96 6.72 -9.97
CA ASP A 208 8.99 5.32 -9.51
C ASP A 208 10.19 5.05 -8.61
N ARG A 209 11.35 5.65 -8.91
CA ARG A 209 12.57 5.48 -8.10
C ARG A 209 12.38 6.07 -6.69
N ALA A 210 11.82 7.28 -6.62
CA ALA A 210 11.48 7.92 -5.35
C ALA A 210 10.44 7.08 -4.58
N LEU A 211 9.42 6.57 -5.26
CA LEU A 211 8.42 5.69 -4.67
C LEU A 211 9.02 4.39 -4.13
N PHE A 212 9.87 3.71 -4.90
CA PHE A 212 10.50 2.45 -4.49
C PHE A 212 11.38 2.66 -3.27
N LYS A 213 12.15 3.76 -3.25
CA LYS A 213 12.95 4.16 -2.08
C LYS A 213 12.06 4.38 -0.86
N ALA A 214 10.93 5.07 -1.00
CA ALA A 214 9.98 5.30 0.08
C ALA A 214 9.34 4.01 0.59
N ILE A 215 8.92 3.09 -0.30
CA ILE A 215 8.39 1.77 0.08
C ILE A 215 9.42 0.98 0.88
N HIS A 216 10.65 0.89 0.38
CA HIS A 216 11.72 0.17 1.06
C HIS A 216 12.09 0.80 2.41
N HIS A 217 12.10 2.14 2.50
CA HIS A 217 12.32 2.84 3.76
C HIS A 217 11.20 2.54 4.77
N LEU A 218 9.94 2.66 4.34
CA LEU A 218 8.78 2.41 5.19
C LEU A 218 8.76 0.96 5.69
N HIS A 219 9.07 -0.02 4.84
CA HIS A 219 9.16 -1.44 5.20
C HIS A 219 10.23 -1.75 6.27
N LYS A 220 11.16 -0.82 6.53
CA LYS A 220 12.23 -0.96 7.52
C LYS A 220 12.08 0.02 8.68
N SER A 221 10.94 0.70 8.79
CA SER A 221 10.73 1.76 9.77
C SER A 221 9.38 1.65 10.43
N GLU A 222 9.23 2.26 11.61
CA GLU A 222 7.95 2.33 12.31
C GLU A 222 7.24 3.69 12.11
N GLN A 223 7.52 4.41 11.01
CA GLN A 223 7.08 5.80 10.79
C GLN A 223 5.57 6.02 10.76
N LEU A 224 4.79 4.96 10.52
CA LEU A 224 3.33 4.98 10.50
C LEU A 224 2.70 4.26 11.69
N LYS A 225 3.49 3.84 12.69
CA LYS A 225 3.02 3.05 13.85
C LYS A 225 2.32 3.90 14.89
N SER A 226 2.70 5.18 15.03
CA SER A 226 2.03 6.10 15.96
C SER A 226 0.58 6.32 15.55
N ASP A 227 -0.28 6.67 16.51
CA ASP A 227 -1.65 7.04 16.18
C ASP A 227 -1.70 8.37 15.42
N PRO A 228 -2.64 8.50 14.47
CA PRO A 228 -2.80 9.74 13.72
C PRO A 228 -3.37 10.84 14.63
N GLY A 229 -3.06 12.10 14.30
CA GLY A 229 -3.85 13.21 14.85
C GLY A 229 -5.29 13.14 14.33
N PRO A 230 -6.30 13.57 15.11
CA PRO A 230 -7.71 13.46 14.72
C PRO A 230 -8.03 14.19 13.40
N ASP A 231 -7.28 15.24 13.09
CA ASP A 231 -7.44 16.08 11.90
C ASP A 231 -6.56 15.64 10.71
N TYR A 232 -5.92 14.46 10.79
CA TYR A 232 -5.12 13.94 9.68
C TYR A 232 -6.00 13.59 8.49
N CYS A 233 -5.64 14.12 7.32
CA CYS A 233 -6.41 13.90 6.10
C CYS A 233 -6.16 12.52 5.49
N LYS A 234 -7.21 11.94 4.93
CA LYS A 234 -7.10 10.85 3.95
C LYS A 234 -6.53 11.44 2.66
N LEU A 235 -5.69 10.67 1.97
CA LEU A 235 -5.04 11.05 0.72
C LEU A 235 -5.12 9.94 -0.32
N GLU A 236 -5.38 10.31 -1.57
CA GLU A 236 -5.23 9.42 -2.73
C GLU A 236 -4.40 10.11 -3.80
N LEU A 237 -3.48 9.37 -4.42
CA LEU A 237 -2.59 9.88 -5.46
C LEU A 237 -2.50 8.85 -6.59
N GLU A 238 -2.59 9.31 -7.83
CA GLU A 238 -2.46 8.47 -9.01
C GLU A 238 -1.45 9.07 -10.00
N LEU A 239 -0.52 8.21 -10.45
CA LEU A 239 0.42 8.52 -11.53
C LEU A 239 0.18 7.57 -12.70
N THR A 240 0.01 8.11 -13.90
CA THR A 240 0.00 7.34 -15.16
C THR A 240 1.16 7.78 -16.03
N ASN A 241 2.06 6.87 -16.34
CA ASN A 241 3.33 7.09 -17.04
C ASN A 241 4.17 8.22 -16.44
N GLY A 242 4.08 8.42 -15.12
CA GLY A 242 4.77 9.48 -14.38
C GLY A 242 4.06 10.84 -14.40
N VAL A 243 2.93 10.97 -15.10
CA VAL A 243 2.06 12.16 -15.04
C VAL A 243 1.10 12.02 -13.86
N LEU A 244 0.94 13.06 -13.07
CA LEU A 244 -0.07 13.12 -12.00
C LEU A 244 -1.47 13.23 -12.60
N THR A 245 -2.27 12.19 -12.46
CA THR A 245 -3.64 12.13 -12.98
C THR A 245 -4.69 12.37 -11.90
N ARG A 246 -4.32 12.16 -10.63
CA ARG A 246 -5.18 12.42 -9.48
C ARG A 246 -4.37 12.75 -8.23
N LEU A 247 -4.81 13.75 -7.48
CA LEU A 247 -4.41 13.99 -6.10
C LEU A 247 -5.61 14.52 -5.33
N THR A 248 -6.10 13.73 -4.38
CA THR A 248 -7.28 14.08 -3.58
C THR A 248 -6.98 13.98 -2.10
N THR A 249 -7.59 14.85 -1.31
CA THR A 249 -7.64 14.72 0.13
C THR A 249 -9.06 14.79 0.65
N LEU A 250 -9.31 14.08 1.75
CA LEU A 250 -10.50 14.22 2.56
C LEU A 250 -10.05 14.65 3.97
N ASN A 251 -10.51 15.82 4.38
CA ASN A 251 -10.06 16.44 5.63
C ASN A 251 -11.00 16.09 6.78
N TYR A 252 -10.45 16.11 7.99
CA TYR A 252 -11.18 15.84 9.23
C TYR A 252 -11.00 17.03 10.17
N ASP A 253 -12.02 17.28 11.00
CA ASP A 253 -11.92 18.22 12.12
C ASP A 253 -11.23 17.58 13.33
N ALA A 254 -11.11 18.35 14.43
CA ALA A 254 -10.49 17.86 15.66
C ALA A 254 -11.29 16.74 16.36
N ASP A 255 -12.57 16.56 16.01
CA ASP A 255 -13.45 15.51 16.52
C ASP A 255 -13.51 14.30 15.57
N ASN A 256 -12.60 14.23 14.58
CA ASN A 256 -12.52 13.19 13.55
C ASN A 256 -13.80 13.10 12.67
N ARG A 257 -14.48 14.22 12.45
CA ARG A 257 -15.61 14.32 11.52
C ARG A 257 -15.11 14.81 10.17
N ILE A 258 -15.67 14.24 9.11
CA ILE A 258 -15.34 14.64 7.74
C ILE A 258 -15.77 16.09 7.52
N ILE A 259 -14.82 16.92 7.10
CA ILE A 259 -15.09 18.29 6.63
C ILE A 259 -15.38 18.20 5.13
N ASN A 260 -16.61 18.55 4.75
CA ASN A 260 -17.08 18.25 3.41
C ASN A 260 -16.68 19.36 2.42
N MET A 261 -15.93 18.99 1.38
CA MET A 261 -15.53 19.89 0.29
C MET A 261 -16.71 20.66 -0.33
N PHE A 262 -17.86 20.01 -0.50
CA PHE A 262 -19.05 20.58 -1.14
C PHE A 262 -19.70 21.70 -0.32
N THR A 263 -19.58 21.65 1.01
CA THR A 263 -20.25 22.61 1.91
C THR A 263 -19.28 23.58 2.56
N GLU A 264 -18.04 23.16 2.79
CA GLU A 264 -17.05 23.90 3.58
C GLU A 264 -15.77 24.22 2.80
N GLY A 265 -15.63 23.73 1.56
CA GLY A 265 -14.48 24.02 0.70
C GLY A 265 -13.17 23.40 1.17
N ALA A 266 -13.23 22.45 2.11
CA ALA A 266 -12.05 21.80 2.67
C ALA A 266 -11.61 20.58 1.85
N GLY A 267 -10.31 20.28 1.93
CA GLY A 267 -9.68 19.24 1.15
C GLY A 267 -9.27 19.73 -0.24
N MET A 268 -8.56 18.88 -0.97
CA MET A 268 -8.03 19.18 -2.29
C MET A 268 -8.52 18.13 -3.27
N LYS A 269 -8.94 18.54 -4.47
CA LYS A 269 -9.31 17.61 -5.54
C LYS A 269 -8.74 18.07 -6.87
N ILE A 270 -7.68 17.39 -7.27
CA ILE A 270 -6.95 17.61 -8.51
C ILE A 270 -7.05 16.35 -9.35
N PHE A 271 -7.40 16.49 -10.62
CA PHE A 271 -7.53 15.35 -11.50
C PHE A 271 -7.54 15.75 -12.98
N VAL A 272 -7.30 14.78 -13.86
CA VAL A 272 -7.55 14.94 -15.29
C VAL A 272 -9.04 14.74 -15.56
N GLN A 273 -9.64 15.75 -16.17
CA GLN A 273 -11.03 15.79 -16.55
C GLN A 273 -11.13 15.74 -18.08
N GLU A 274 -11.83 14.74 -18.59
CA GLU A 274 -12.07 14.56 -20.03
C GLU A 274 -13.25 15.45 -20.47
N LEU A 275 -13.12 16.08 -21.65
CA LEU A 275 -14.18 16.80 -22.35
C LEU A 275 -14.61 16.04 -23.60
N ASP A 276 -15.91 15.96 -23.81
CA ASP A 276 -16.47 15.47 -25.06
C ASP A 276 -16.65 16.56 -26.13
N ALA A 277 -17.04 16.13 -27.33
CA ALA A 277 -17.32 17.00 -28.47
C ALA A 277 -18.42 18.05 -28.23
N ASP A 278 -19.30 17.83 -27.25
CA ASP A 278 -20.38 18.76 -26.87
C ASP A 278 -19.92 19.78 -25.80
N ASN A 279 -18.62 19.77 -25.45
CA ASN A 279 -18.02 20.54 -24.35
C ASN A 279 -18.61 20.20 -22.98
N CYS A 280 -18.92 18.93 -22.73
CA CYS A 280 -19.30 18.44 -21.42
C CYS A 280 -18.14 17.71 -20.75
N PHE A 281 -17.96 17.96 -19.45
CA PHE A 281 -17.06 17.16 -18.62
C PHE A 281 -17.67 15.78 -18.36
N GLN A 282 -16.90 14.73 -18.65
CA GLN A 282 -17.29 13.36 -18.33
C GLN A 282 -17.29 13.13 -16.81
N ASN A 283 -18.48 12.91 -16.24
CA ASN A 283 -18.69 12.62 -14.83
C ASN A 283 -19.77 11.53 -14.68
N SER A 284 -19.95 10.99 -13.46
CA SER A 284 -20.93 9.93 -13.19
C SER A 284 -22.37 10.26 -13.61
N ASP A 285 -22.72 11.55 -13.64
CA ASP A 285 -24.08 12.02 -13.91
C ASP A 285 -24.34 12.18 -15.41
N ASN A 286 -23.28 12.39 -16.21
CA ASN A 286 -23.33 12.65 -17.66
C ASN A 286 -22.41 11.71 -18.47
N MET A 287 -22.14 10.52 -17.96
CA MET A 287 -21.44 9.47 -18.71
C MET A 287 -22.33 8.99 -19.86
N ALA A 288 -22.09 9.53 -21.06
CA ALA A 288 -22.56 8.87 -22.27
C ALA A 288 -21.89 7.48 -22.37
N PRO A 289 -22.55 6.46 -22.94
CA PRO A 289 -21.98 5.11 -23.01
C PRO A 289 -20.62 5.06 -23.74
N HIS A 290 -20.40 5.95 -24.71
CA HIS A 290 -19.18 6.10 -25.50
C HIS A 290 -19.01 7.55 -26.02
N PRO A 291 -18.63 8.52 -25.17
CA PRO A 291 -18.43 9.89 -25.62
C PRO A 291 -17.15 9.96 -26.47
N GLU A 292 -17.20 10.70 -27.58
CA GLU A 292 -15.99 11.10 -28.28
C GLU A 292 -15.28 12.16 -27.44
N ILE A 293 -14.15 11.80 -26.83
CA ILE A 293 -13.32 12.72 -26.08
C ILE A 293 -12.50 13.54 -27.07
N VAL A 294 -12.57 14.85 -26.94
CA VAL A 294 -11.88 15.80 -27.84
C VAL A 294 -10.79 16.57 -27.12
N ASP A 295 -10.80 16.60 -25.79
CA ASP A 295 -9.75 17.24 -24.99
C ASP A 295 -9.70 16.70 -23.55
N GLU A 296 -8.61 17.00 -22.87
CA GLU A 296 -8.39 16.69 -21.46
C GLU A 296 -7.83 17.90 -20.73
N LYS A 297 -8.41 18.22 -19.58
CA LYS A 297 -7.96 19.31 -18.72
C LYS A 297 -7.46 18.77 -17.41
N PHE A 298 -6.26 19.18 -17.02
CA PHE A 298 -5.77 18.94 -15.67
C PHE A 298 -6.24 20.06 -14.76
N VAL A 299 -7.19 19.76 -13.88
CA VAL A 299 -7.95 20.76 -13.14
C VAL A 299 -7.87 20.58 -11.64
N ILE A 300 -8.09 21.68 -10.92
CA ILE A 300 -8.42 21.69 -9.50
C ILE A 300 -9.85 22.16 -9.28
N VAL A 301 -10.54 21.56 -8.31
CA VAL A 301 -11.88 21.96 -7.89
C VAL A 301 -11.82 23.01 -6.78
N ASP A 302 -12.63 24.05 -6.94
CA ASP A 302 -12.98 25.03 -5.92
C ASP A 302 -14.50 25.03 -5.78
N ALA A 303 -15.00 24.46 -4.69
CA ALA A 303 -16.40 24.05 -4.59
C ALA A 303 -17.33 25.12 -3.98
N VAL A 304 -16.78 26.10 -3.26
CA VAL A 304 -17.54 27.04 -2.42
C VAL A 304 -17.27 28.48 -2.85
N PRO A 305 -18.29 29.34 -2.99
CA PRO A 305 -19.73 29.08 -2.83
C PRO A 305 -20.38 28.37 -4.03
N HIS A 306 -19.66 28.25 -5.15
CA HIS A 306 -20.13 27.61 -6.38
C HIS A 306 -19.04 26.71 -6.93
N TRP A 307 -19.47 25.66 -7.64
CA TRP A 307 -18.57 24.63 -8.15
C TRP A 307 -17.79 25.11 -9.38
N LYS A 308 -16.49 25.30 -9.20
CA LYS A 308 -15.58 25.85 -10.20
C LYS A 308 -14.42 24.91 -10.43
N TYR A 309 -13.98 24.85 -11.68
CA TYR A 309 -12.76 24.13 -12.05
C TYR A 309 -11.75 25.13 -12.60
N TYR A 310 -10.51 25.04 -12.14
CA TYR A 310 -9.41 25.83 -12.70
C TYR A 310 -8.41 24.92 -13.38
N GLU A 311 -8.01 25.26 -14.59
CA GLU A 311 -6.90 24.55 -15.22
C GLU A 311 -5.60 24.85 -14.48
N ILE A 312 -4.83 23.81 -14.23
CA ILE A 312 -3.58 23.90 -13.50
C ILE A 312 -2.46 24.27 -14.48
N GLU A 313 -1.69 25.29 -14.11
CA GLU A 313 -0.45 25.63 -14.78
C GLU A 313 0.73 24.94 -14.11
N ASP A 314 0.78 24.98 -12.78
CA ASP A 314 1.84 24.35 -12.00
C ASP A 314 1.36 23.91 -10.62
N LEU A 315 2.09 22.96 -10.04
CA LEU A 315 1.84 22.33 -8.76
C LEU A 315 3.17 22.00 -8.07
N ASP A 316 3.33 22.39 -6.81
CA ASP A 316 4.50 22.10 -5.99
C ASP A 316 4.05 21.80 -4.55
N MET A 317 4.91 21.19 -3.77
CA MET A 317 4.78 21.12 -2.32
C MET A 317 6.04 21.65 -1.63
N GLN A 318 5.84 22.71 -0.84
CA GLN A 318 6.88 23.25 0.04
C GLN A 318 6.47 23.06 1.49
N GLN A 319 7.40 22.53 2.29
CA GLN A 319 7.16 22.17 3.68
C GLN A 319 5.96 21.21 3.84
N GLU A 320 4.81 21.75 4.20
CA GLU A 320 3.56 21.01 4.45
C GLU A 320 2.40 21.51 3.57
N ILE A 321 2.66 22.39 2.62
CA ILE A 321 1.64 23.07 1.81
C ILE A 321 1.81 22.66 0.34
N VAL A 322 0.76 22.12 -0.25
CA VAL A 322 0.65 21.97 -1.70
C VAL A 322 0.14 23.29 -2.28
N SER A 323 0.91 23.87 -3.19
CA SER A 323 0.59 25.12 -3.87
C SER A 323 0.27 24.83 -5.33
N VAL A 324 -0.90 25.30 -5.78
CA VAL A 324 -1.40 25.12 -7.14
C VAL A 324 -1.54 26.47 -7.80
N ARG A 325 -0.81 26.70 -8.89
CA ARG A 325 -0.94 27.90 -9.72
C ARG A 325 -1.86 27.57 -10.89
N THR A 326 -2.91 28.36 -11.06
CA THR A 326 -3.88 28.17 -12.14
C THR A 326 -3.49 28.94 -13.39
N LYS A 327 -3.90 28.42 -14.54
CA LYS A 327 -3.96 29.22 -15.78
C LYS A 327 -5.02 30.33 -15.63
N PRO A 328 -5.00 31.35 -16.50
CA PRO A 328 -6.02 32.40 -16.52
C PRO A 328 -7.35 31.93 -17.13
N GLN A 329 -7.79 30.73 -16.73
CA GLN A 329 -8.98 30.07 -17.26
C GLN A 329 -9.70 29.30 -16.15
N GLN A 330 -11.01 29.42 -16.15
CA GLN A 330 -11.93 28.76 -15.24
C GLN A 330 -13.04 28.09 -16.05
N PHE A 331 -13.57 26.99 -15.54
CA PHE A 331 -14.71 26.29 -16.11
C PHE A 331 -15.83 26.15 -15.09
N GLU A 332 -17.07 26.33 -15.54
CA GLU A 332 -18.30 26.14 -14.78
C GLU A 332 -19.33 25.43 -15.66
N TYR A 333 -20.31 24.75 -15.07
CA TYR A 333 -21.45 24.24 -15.83
C TYR A 333 -22.41 25.39 -16.16
N GLU A 334 -22.98 25.38 -17.37
CA GLU A 334 -23.98 26.37 -17.80
C GLU A 334 -25.25 26.34 -16.93
N ASN A 335 -25.58 25.17 -16.39
CA ASN A 335 -26.75 24.93 -15.55
C ASN A 335 -26.52 23.74 -14.60
N ASP A 336 -27.47 23.56 -13.67
CA ASP A 336 -27.44 22.48 -12.69
C ASP A 336 -27.60 21.08 -13.31
N GLU A 337 -28.01 20.97 -14.59
CA GLU A 337 -28.06 19.69 -15.31
C GLU A 337 -26.66 19.19 -15.71
N ARG A 338 -25.61 20.01 -15.54
CA ARG A 338 -24.19 19.67 -15.79
C ARG A 338 -23.88 19.25 -17.23
N LYS A 339 -24.76 19.54 -18.19
CA LYS A 339 -24.67 19.03 -19.58
C LYS A 339 -23.67 19.76 -20.47
N LYS A 340 -23.22 20.94 -20.07
CA LYS A 340 -22.31 21.78 -20.85
C LYS A 340 -21.44 22.63 -19.94
N VAL A 341 -20.16 22.71 -20.28
CA VAL A 341 -19.16 23.48 -19.56
C VAL A 341 -18.83 24.74 -20.34
N ILE A 342 -18.79 25.87 -19.65
CA ILE A 342 -18.41 27.16 -20.20
C ILE A 342 -17.04 27.53 -19.64
N ALA A 343 -16.15 27.99 -20.53
CA ALA A 343 -14.86 28.52 -20.16
C ALA A 343 -14.92 30.04 -19.98
N HIS A 344 -14.36 30.53 -18.88
CA HIS A 344 -14.24 31.94 -18.56
C HIS A 344 -12.76 32.32 -18.43
N ILE A 345 -12.40 33.46 -19.02
CA ILE A 345 -11.09 34.08 -18.77
C ILE A 345 -11.13 34.67 -17.36
N THR A 346 -10.14 34.33 -16.54
CA THR A 346 -10.00 34.81 -15.15
C THR A 346 -8.54 35.13 -14.87
N ALA A 347 -8.25 35.85 -13.78
CA ALA A 347 -6.87 36.01 -13.35
C ALA A 347 -6.30 34.67 -12.85
N SER A 348 -5.05 34.38 -13.19
CA SER A 348 -4.30 33.31 -12.54
C SER A 348 -4.29 33.52 -11.03
N ARG A 349 -4.44 32.43 -10.28
CA ARG A 349 -4.42 32.45 -8.82
C ARG A 349 -3.51 31.35 -8.29
N THR A 350 -3.07 31.52 -7.05
CA THR A 350 -2.38 30.49 -6.29
C THR A 350 -3.31 30.00 -5.19
N ILE A 351 -3.57 28.70 -5.19
CA ILE A 351 -4.39 28.03 -4.17
C ILE A 351 -3.48 27.16 -3.32
N ASN A 352 -3.55 27.31 -2.00
CA ASN A 352 -2.65 26.66 -1.05
C ASN A 352 -3.43 25.70 -0.15
N TYR A 353 -2.97 24.45 -0.07
CA TYR A 353 -3.58 23.37 0.70
C TYR A 353 -2.59 22.77 1.69
N PRO A 354 -2.74 23.05 3.00
CA PRO A 354 -1.97 22.37 4.04
C PRO A 354 -2.32 20.87 4.08
N ILE A 355 -1.29 20.03 4.10
CA ILE A 355 -1.41 18.57 4.22
C ILE A 355 -1.16 18.15 5.67
N LYS A 356 -2.24 17.85 6.39
CA LYS A 356 -2.19 17.32 7.74
C LYS A 356 -2.04 15.80 7.69
N SER A 357 -0.82 15.29 7.84
CA SER A 357 -0.55 13.86 7.77
C SER A 357 0.77 13.50 8.43
N TYR A 358 1.11 12.21 8.44
CA TYR A 358 2.41 11.72 8.89
C TYR A 358 3.56 12.39 8.13
N ALA A 359 4.70 12.55 8.81
CA ALA A 359 5.92 13.10 8.21
C ALA A 359 6.37 12.30 6.97
N PHE A 360 6.18 10.98 6.99
CA PHE A 360 6.42 10.10 5.85
C PHE A 360 5.60 10.52 4.62
N ILE A 361 4.28 10.70 4.77
CA ILE A 361 3.39 11.08 3.66
C ILE A 361 3.77 12.44 3.09
N LYS A 362 4.06 13.42 3.95
CA LYS A 362 4.51 14.76 3.52
C LYS A 362 5.84 14.69 2.75
N THR A 363 6.78 13.89 3.24
CA THR A 363 8.07 13.68 2.57
C THR A 363 7.91 13.01 1.22
N LEU A 364 7.04 11.99 1.15
CA LEU A 364 6.74 11.29 -0.09
C LEU A 364 6.18 12.24 -1.16
N LEU A 365 5.19 13.07 -0.82
CA LEU A 365 4.63 14.05 -1.75
C LEU A 365 5.68 15.06 -2.22
N ARG A 366 6.49 15.60 -1.30
CA ARG A 366 7.57 16.53 -1.62
C ARG A 366 8.62 15.95 -2.57
N GLU A 367 8.90 14.65 -2.48
CA GLU A 367 9.81 13.98 -3.42
C GLU A 367 9.14 13.63 -4.75
N LEU A 368 7.86 13.20 -4.74
CA LEU A 368 7.17 12.75 -5.95
C LEU A 368 6.73 13.91 -6.85
N LEU A 369 6.15 14.97 -6.28
CA LEU A 369 5.52 16.02 -7.07
C LEU A 369 6.51 16.71 -8.00
N PRO A 370 7.73 17.11 -7.60
CA PRO A 370 8.70 17.74 -8.51
C PRO A 370 9.21 16.81 -9.62
N LEU A 371 9.17 15.49 -9.39
CA LEU A 371 9.64 14.48 -10.34
C LEU A 371 8.59 14.06 -11.37
N ARG A 372 7.34 14.50 -11.20
CA ARG A 372 6.24 14.17 -12.12
C ARG A 372 6.53 14.71 -13.52
N GLN A 373 6.05 14.00 -14.53
CA GLN A 373 6.03 14.53 -15.89
C GLN A 373 4.94 15.61 -16.01
N PRO A 374 5.17 16.68 -16.80
CA PRO A 374 4.14 17.67 -17.05
C PRO A 374 2.94 17.01 -17.73
N PHE A 375 1.75 17.44 -17.34
CA PHE A 375 0.52 17.01 -18.01
C PHE A 375 0.50 17.55 -19.45
N LYS A 376 0.10 16.68 -20.39
CA LYS A 376 -0.20 17.03 -21.77
C LYS A 376 -1.45 16.26 -22.17
N SER A 377 -2.44 16.96 -22.72
CA SER A 377 -3.64 16.34 -23.29
C SER A 377 -3.22 15.30 -24.33
N ARG A 378 -3.92 14.16 -24.34
CA ARG A 378 -3.68 13.07 -25.30
C ARG A 378 -4.32 13.32 -26.66
N PHE A 379 -5.16 14.35 -26.77
CA PHE A 379 -5.96 14.70 -27.94
C PHE A 379 -5.38 15.89 -28.70
#